data_AF-A0A8K0KI14-F1
#
_entry.id   AF-A0A8K0KI14-F1
#
_cell.length_a   1.000
_cell.length_b   1.000
_cell.length_c   1.000
_cell.angle_alpha   90.00
_cell.angle_beta   90.00
_cell.angle_gamma   90.00
#
_symmetry.space_group_name_H-M   'P 1'
#
loop_
_entity.id
_entity.type
_entity.pdbx_description
1 polymer ?
#
loop_
_entity_poly.entity_id
_entity_poly.type
_entity_poly.pdbx_seq_one_letter_code
_entity_poly.pdbx_strand_id
1 'polypeptide(L)'
;MLTKHHLERQIDELNAGRPQCPVGLNTLVIPRKVTLRINEKQQPYVYLKCGHVQGHHDWGQDKDSPGARRCPMCLEVGPVVTLIVGIEPAFYVDNGPPTFVFNPCGHMASEKTVKYWASVPIPHGTNGFDAMCPFCATPLSGYPGYAKLIFQDNVD
;
A
#
# COMPACT_ATOMS: atom_id res chain seq x y z
N MET A 1 0.65 -14.24 19.94
CA MET A 1 -0.32 -14.19 18.82
C MET A 1 -0.43 -12.74 18.38
N LEU A 2 -0.38 -12.46 17.08
CA LEU A 2 -0.60 -11.09 16.59
C LEU A 2 -1.99 -10.62 17.02
N THR A 3 -2.10 -9.38 17.49
CA THR A 3 -3.40 -8.80 17.84
C THR A 3 -3.64 -7.52 17.05
N LYS A 4 -4.90 -7.11 16.95
CA LYS A 4 -5.25 -5.84 16.33
C LYS A 4 -4.50 -4.66 16.94
N HIS A 5 -4.31 -4.68 18.27
CA HIS A 5 -3.55 -3.65 18.96
C HIS A 5 -2.07 -3.59 18.53
N HIS A 6 -1.45 -4.74 18.22
CA HIS A 6 -0.09 -4.74 17.67
C HIS A 6 -0.05 -4.05 16.29
N LEU A 7 -1.03 -4.31 15.42
CA LEU A 7 -1.13 -3.67 14.12
C LEU A 7 -1.38 -2.15 14.24
N GLU A 8 -2.24 -1.73 15.16
CA GLU A 8 -2.48 -0.31 15.45
C GLU A 8 -1.20 0.38 15.95
N ARG A 9 -0.41 -0.30 16.79
CA ARG A 9 0.89 0.22 17.23
C ARG A 9 1.90 0.35 16.09
N GLN A 10 1.93 -0.60 15.16
CA GLN A 10 2.79 -0.48 13.96
C GLN A 10 2.40 0.74 13.10
N ILE A 11 1.11 1.05 13.00
CA ILE A 11 0.65 2.29 12.34
C ILE A 11 1.21 3.52 13.07
N ASP A 12 1.20 3.51 14.40
CA ASP A 12 1.73 4.62 15.20
C ASP A 12 3.24 4.80 15.02
N GLU A 13 3.98 3.70 14.98
CA GLU A 13 5.43 3.72 14.73
C GLU A 13 5.75 4.28 13.34
N LEU A 14 4.99 3.91 12.31
CA LEU A 14 5.13 4.47 10.97
C LEU A 14 4.80 5.96 10.92
N ASN A 15 3.70 6.39 11.55
CA ASN A 15 3.31 7.79 11.58
C ASN A 15 4.27 8.64 12.44
N ALA A 16 4.85 8.07 13.49
CA ALA A 16 5.86 8.73 14.32
C ALA A 16 7.17 8.99 13.54
N GLY A 17 7.47 8.20 12.52
CA GLY A 17 8.55 8.46 11.56
C GLY A 17 8.33 9.71 10.70
N ARG A 18 7.11 10.29 10.73
CA ARG A 18 6.72 11.49 9.97
C ARG A 18 7.13 11.39 8.49
N PRO A 19 6.65 10.36 7.76
CA PRO A 19 6.98 10.21 6.35
C PRO A 19 6.56 11.46 5.56
N GLN A 20 7.42 11.98 4.70
CA GLN A 20 7.12 13.20 3.93
C GLN A 20 6.60 12.88 2.54
N CYS A 21 5.80 13.80 2.00
CA CYS A 21 5.52 13.90 0.56
C CYS A 21 6.56 14.82 -0.09
N PRO A 22 7.50 14.31 -0.91
CA PRO A 22 8.50 15.11 -1.60
C PRO A 22 7.95 16.29 -2.40
N VAL A 23 6.80 16.11 -3.05
CA VAL A 23 6.23 17.13 -3.93
C VAL A 23 5.33 18.10 -3.14
N GLY A 24 4.59 17.59 -2.17
CA GLY A 24 3.59 18.36 -1.43
C GLY A 24 4.15 19.07 -0.19
N LEU A 25 5.35 18.69 0.26
CA LEU A 25 6.00 19.16 1.50
C LEU A 25 5.08 19.01 2.74
N ASN A 26 4.24 17.97 2.74
CA ASN A 26 3.36 17.63 3.85
C ASN A 26 3.74 16.28 4.44
N THR A 27 3.57 16.14 5.75
CA THR A 27 3.73 14.85 6.43
C THR A 27 2.52 13.96 6.15
N LEU A 28 2.79 12.74 5.69
CA LEU A 28 1.81 11.71 5.39
C LEU A 28 1.36 11.02 6.68
N VAL A 29 0.10 10.59 6.68
CA VAL A 29 -0.53 9.90 7.81
C VAL A 29 -1.26 8.67 7.31
N ILE A 30 -0.82 7.50 7.74
CA ILE A 30 -1.47 6.23 7.44
C ILE A 30 -2.77 6.14 8.27
N PRO A 31 -3.94 5.90 7.64
CA PRO A 31 -5.21 5.82 8.34
C PRO A 31 -5.33 4.57 9.22
N ARG A 32 -5.83 4.76 10.44
CA ARG A 32 -6.23 3.67 11.36
C ARG A 32 -7.59 3.03 10.99
N LYS A 33 -8.46 3.79 10.31
CA LYS A 33 -9.79 3.37 9.84
C LYS A 33 -10.12 4.08 8.53
N VAL A 34 -10.77 3.39 7.60
CA VAL A 34 -11.28 3.95 6.33
C VAL A 34 -12.20 5.17 6.56
N THR A 35 -12.79 5.30 7.75
CA THR A 35 -13.81 6.31 8.07
C THR A 35 -13.28 7.60 8.72
N LEU A 36 -11.98 7.70 9.05
CA LEU A 36 -11.41 8.97 9.51
C LEU A 36 -11.12 9.83 8.27
N ARG A 37 -11.76 11.00 8.19
CA ARG A 37 -11.49 12.02 7.17
C ARG A 37 -10.08 12.57 7.39
N ILE A 38 -9.07 11.87 6.92
CA ILE A 38 -7.71 12.40 6.79
C ILE A 38 -7.75 13.42 5.66
N ASN A 39 -7.02 14.53 5.82
CA ASN A 39 -6.81 15.48 4.75
C ASN A 39 -6.23 14.72 3.53
N GLU A 40 -6.84 14.87 2.35
CA GLU A 40 -6.41 14.18 1.13
C GLU A 40 -4.93 14.39 0.81
N LYS A 41 -4.36 15.54 1.21
CA LYS A 41 -2.92 15.83 1.06
C LYS A 41 -2.01 14.99 1.95
N GLN A 42 -2.52 14.53 3.09
CA GLN A 42 -1.79 13.69 4.05
C GLN A 42 -2.03 12.19 3.82
N GLN A 43 -3.07 11.82 3.06
CA GLN A 43 -3.31 10.43 2.69
C GLN A 43 -2.14 9.92 1.83
N PRO A 44 -1.47 8.83 2.23
CA PRO A 44 -0.42 8.23 1.43
C PRO A 44 -1.00 7.50 0.22
N TYR A 45 -0.37 7.71 -0.92
CA TYR A 45 -0.59 7.04 -2.20
C TYR A 45 0.69 6.34 -2.65
N VAL A 46 0.59 5.11 -3.16
CA VAL A 46 1.73 4.36 -3.70
C VAL A 46 1.65 4.29 -5.22
N TYR A 47 2.80 4.45 -5.87
CA TYR A 47 2.99 4.13 -7.28
C TYR A 47 3.30 2.64 -7.40
N LEU A 48 2.31 1.82 -7.78
CA LEU A 48 2.36 0.36 -7.63
C LEU A 48 3.47 -0.32 -8.44
N LYS A 49 3.97 0.31 -9.50
CA LYS A 49 5.09 -0.23 -10.29
C LYS A 49 6.46 -0.05 -9.64
N CYS A 50 6.65 0.95 -8.78
CA CYS A 50 7.96 1.28 -8.21
C CYS A 50 7.98 1.33 -6.68
N GLY A 51 6.83 1.31 -6.02
CA GLY A 51 6.72 1.29 -4.57
C GLY A 51 6.87 2.65 -3.88
N HIS A 52 7.24 3.71 -4.61
CA HIS A 52 7.36 5.05 -4.04
C HIS A 52 6.02 5.56 -3.51
N VAL A 53 6.06 6.12 -2.29
CA VAL A 53 4.90 6.69 -1.61
C VAL A 53 4.92 8.21 -1.70
N GLN A 54 3.78 8.83 -1.97
CA GLN A 54 3.57 10.28 -2.06
C GLN A 54 2.24 10.67 -1.41
N GLY A 55 1.99 11.97 -1.25
CA GLY A 55 0.66 12.51 -0.97
C GLY A 55 -0.12 12.82 -2.26
N HIS A 56 -1.39 13.21 -2.14
CA HIS A 56 -2.17 13.63 -3.31
C HIS A 56 -1.57 14.87 -3.98
N HIS A 57 -1.34 14.80 -5.30
CA HIS A 57 -0.92 15.93 -6.14
C HIS A 57 -1.42 15.74 -7.59
N ASP A 58 -1.57 16.84 -8.34
CA ASP A 58 -2.08 16.81 -9.72
C ASP A 58 -1.00 16.58 -10.78
N TRP A 59 0.28 16.65 -10.39
CA TRP A 59 1.40 16.41 -11.29
C TRP A 59 1.44 14.95 -11.77
N GLY A 60 1.91 14.75 -13.02
CA GLY A 60 2.25 13.44 -13.56
C GLY A 60 1.06 12.62 -14.05
N GLN A 61 -0.15 13.18 -14.13
CA GLN A 61 -1.29 12.48 -14.70
C GLN A 61 -1.05 12.14 -16.17
N ASP A 62 -1.25 10.87 -16.53
CA ASP A 62 -1.14 10.39 -17.89
C ASP A 62 -2.45 10.67 -18.65
N LYS A 63 -2.36 11.31 -19.82
CA LYS A 63 -3.54 11.69 -20.62
C LYS A 63 -4.16 10.50 -21.34
N ASP A 64 -3.37 9.47 -21.61
CA ASP A 64 -3.76 8.32 -22.43
C ASP A 64 -4.17 7.12 -21.55
N SER A 65 -3.79 7.13 -20.27
CA SER A 65 -4.02 6.06 -19.30
C SER A 65 -4.72 6.58 -18.03
N PRO A 66 -6.06 6.62 -17.98
CA PRO A 66 -6.81 7.07 -16.81
C PRO A 66 -6.39 6.33 -15.53
N GLY A 67 -6.04 7.08 -14.48
CA GLY A 67 -5.61 6.53 -13.20
C GLY A 67 -4.12 6.14 -13.12
N ALA A 68 -3.40 6.16 -14.24
CA ALA A 68 -1.94 6.07 -14.22
C ALA A 68 -1.31 7.45 -13.97
N ARG A 69 -0.24 7.46 -13.18
CA ARG A 69 0.56 8.67 -12.97
C ARG A 69 2.05 8.34 -13.08
N ARG A 70 2.82 9.32 -13.52
CA ARG A 70 4.27 9.32 -13.51
C ARG A 70 4.76 9.54 -12.09
N CYS A 71 5.63 8.66 -11.60
CA CYS A 71 6.25 8.80 -10.28
C CYS A 71 7.22 10.00 -10.27
N PRO A 72 7.12 10.94 -9.31
CA PRO A 72 8.03 12.09 -9.26
C PRO A 72 9.46 11.71 -8.87
N MET A 73 9.65 10.53 -8.25
CA MET A 73 10.96 10.08 -7.78
C MET A 73 11.76 9.34 -8.86
N CYS A 74 11.11 8.52 -9.69
CA CYS A 74 11.79 7.65 -10.66
C CYS A 74 11.22 7.71 -12.08
N LEU A 75 10.20 8.54 -12.32
CA LEU A 75 9.57 8.74 -13.63
C LEU A 75 8.83 7.53 -14.23
N GLU A 76 8.74 6.40 -13.50
CA GLU A 76 7.94 5.24 -13.89
C GLU A 76 6.44 5.61 -13.94
N VAL A 77 5.75 5.21 -15.01
CA VAL A 77 4.31 5.47 -15.19
C VAL A 77 3.52 4.23 -14.82
N GLY A 78 2.61 4.35 -13.84
CA GLY A 78 1.78 3.23 -13.45
C GLY A 78 0.60 3.62 -12.55
N PRO A 79 -0.22 2.62 -12.15
CA PRO A 79 -1.36 2.85 -11.27
C PRO A 79 -0.94 3.42 -9.92
N VAL A 80 -1.76 4.33 -9.41
CA VAL A 80 -1.58 4.95 -8.10
C VAL A 80 -2.79 4.70 -7.22
N VAL A 81 -2.58 4.20 -6.00
CA VAL A 81 -3.66 3.84 -5.07
C VAL A 81 -3.35 4.34 -3.66
N THR A 82 -4.38 4.63 -2.88
CA THR A 82 -4.26 4.96 -1.46
C THR A 82 -3.75 3.77 -0.66
N LEU A 83 -2.89 4.03 0.32
CA LEU A 83 -2.43 3.03 1.27
C LEU A 83 -3.33 2.91 2.50
N ILE A 84 -3.53 1.68 2.95
CA ILE A 84 -4.18 1.34 4.21
C ILE A 84 -3.58 0.04 4.78
N VAL A 85 -3.39 -0.06 6.10
CA VAL A 85 -2.90 -1.30 6.73
C VAL A 85 -4.03 -2.32 6.86
N GLY A 86 -3.77 -3.57 6.48
CA GLY A 86 -4.67 -4.68 6.78
C GLY A 86 -4.77 -4.91 8.29
N ILE A 87 -5.97 -4.81 8.86
CA ILE A 87 -6.13 -4.77 10.33
C ILE A 87 -6.53 -6.12 10.96
N GLU A 88 -6.80 -7.14 10.13
CA GLU A 88 -7.23 -8.46 10.58
C GLU A 88 -6.01 -9.35 10.91
N PRO A 89 -5.71 -9.62 12.19
CA PRO A 89 -4.49 -10.34 12.58
C PRO A 89 -4.44 -11.78 12.08
N ALA A 90 -5.59 -12.42 11.87
CA ALA A 90 -5.67 -13.81 11.42
C ALA A 90 -5.06 -14.03 10.02
N PHE A 91 -4.94 -12.97 9.21
CA PHE A 91 -4.39 -13.05 7.86
C PHE A 91 -2.87 -12.86 7.80
N TYR A 92 -2.23 -12.48 8.91
CA TYR A 92 -0.79 -12.34 8.97
C TYR A 92 -0.11 -13.67 9.31
N VAL A 93 1.03 -13.92 8.66
CA VAL A 93 1.85 -15.12 8.87
C VAL A 93 3.13 -14.85 9.68
N ASP A 94 3.27 -13.62 10.17
CA ASP A 94 4.30 -13.13 11.08
C ASP A 94 3.84 -11.82 11.76
N ASN A 95 4.75 -11.20 12.53
CA ASN A 95 4.53 -9.90 13.17
C ASN A 95 5.44 -8.81 12.57
N GLY A 96 5.87 -8.98 11.31
CA GLY A 96 6.76 -8.01 10.64
C GLY A 96 6.07 -6.66 10.41
N PRO A 97 6.83 -5.57 10.19
CA PRO A 97 6.25 -4.26 9.90
C PRO A 97 5.56 -4.25 8.53
N PRO A 98 4.50 -3.44 8.32
CA PRO A 98 3.75 -3.44 7.06
C PRO A 98 4.46 -2.61 5.97
N THR A 99 5.60 -3.13 5.50
CA THR A 99 6.49 -2.47 4.53
C THR A 99 6.23 -2.85 3.07
N PHE A 100 5.22 -3.68 2.82
CA PHE A 100 4.80 -4.09 1.48
C PHE A 100 3.32 -3.79 1.26
N VAL A 101 2.89 -3.79 0.00
CA VAL A 101 1.52 -3.51 -0.41
C VAL A 101 1.03 -4.52 -1.45
N PHE A 102 -0.23 -4.94 -1.35
CA PHE A 102 -0.91 -5.72 -2.37
C PHE A 102 -1.32 -4.85 -3.57
N ASN A 103 -1.07 -5.36 -4.79
CA ASN A 103 -1.45 -4.73 -6.04
C ASN A 103 -2.73 -5.41 -6.58
N PRO A 104 -3.83 -4.69 -6.88
CA PRO A 104 -3.93 -3.23 -6.99
C PRO A 104 -4.55 -2.52 -5.79
N CYS A 105 -4.92 -3.22 -4.73
CA CYS A 105 -5.85 -2.67 -3.73
C CYS A 105 -5.24 -1.70 -2.72
N GLY A 106 -3.91 -1.64 -2.56
CA GLY A 106 -3.29 -0.70 -1.63
C GLY A 106 -3.24 -1.16 -0.16
N HIS A 107 -3.65 -2.40 0.12
CA HIS A 107 -3.51 -2.97 1.46
C HIS A 107 -2.06 -3.27 1.80
N MET A 108 -1.57 -2.63 2.86
CA MET A 108 -0.23 -2.82 3.41
C MET A 108 -0.20 -4.04 4.33
N ALA A 109 0.89 -4.81 4.25
CA ALA A 109 1.17 -5.93 5.13
C ALA A 109 2.68 -6.19 5.19
N SER A 110 3.09 -7.13 6.04
CA SER A 110 4.50 -7.55 6.11
C SER A 110 4.94 -8.24 4.82
N GLU A 111 6.25 -8.25 4.57
CA GLU A 111 6.85 -8.95 3.42
C GLU A 111 6.43 -10.41 3.35
N LYS A 112 6.48 -11.11 4.49
CA LYS A 112 6.15 -12.54 4.55
C LYS A 112 4.66 -12.78 4.27
N THR A 113 3.79 -11.87 4.74
CA THR A 113 2.35 -11.95 4.52
C THR A 113 2.00 -11.73 3.05
N VAL A 114 2.55 -10.70 2.38
CA VAL A 114 2.26 -10.49 0.95
C VAL A 114 2.78 -11.64 0.08
N LYS A 115 3.97 -12.15 0.38
CA LYS A 115 4.57 -13.29 -0.33
C LYS A 115 3.76 -14.57 -0.16
N TYR A 116 3.26 -14.82 1.04
CA TYR A 116 2.40 -15.97 1.32
C TYR A 116 1.11 -15.89 0.51
N TRP A 117 0.37 -14.79 0.60
CA TRP A 117 -0.92 -14.69 -0.09
C TRP A 117 -0.80 -14.60 -1.61
N ALA A 118 0.32 -14.10 -2.13
CA ALA A 118 0.62 -14.13 -3.56
C ALA A 118 0.94 -15.54 -4.10
N SER A 119 1.37 -16.48 -3.23
CA SER A 119 1.67 -17.87 -3.63
C SER A 119 0.51 -18.84 -3.34
N VAL A 120 -0.57 -18.38 -2.71
CA VAL A 120 -1.76 -19.19 -2.42
C VAL A 120 -2.78 -19.00 -3.54
N PRO A 121 -2.91 -19.96 -4.47
CA PRO A 121 -3.95 -19.91 -5.50
C PRO A 121 -5.31 -20.16 -4.87
N ILE A 122 -6.24 -19.20 -5.02
CA ILE A 122 -7.62 -19.37 -4.58
C ILE A 122 -8.47 -19.71 -5.80
N PRO A 123 -9.29 -20.79 -5.76
CA PRO A 123 -10.22 -21.10 -6.84
C PRO A 123 -11.14 -19.91 -7.14
N HIS A 124 -11.19 -19.50 -8.40
CA HIS A 124 -12.04 -18.44 -8.91
C HIS A 124 -12.86 -18.96 -10.10
N GLY A 125 -14.19 -19.02 -9.93
CA GLY A 125 -15.10 -19.57 -10.94
C GLY A 125 -14.89 -21.06 -11.19
N THR A 126 -15.16 -21.51 -12.42
CA THR A 126 -15.11 -22.94 -12.78
C THR A 126 -13.71 -23.42 -13.19
N ASN A 127 -12.79 -22.54 -13.58
CA ASN A 127 -11.48 -22.92 -14.15
C ASN A 127 -10.30 -21.99 -13.78
N GLY A 128 -10.46 -21.00 -12.89
CA GLY A 128 -9.42 -20.02 -12.55
C GLY A 128 -8.80 -20.27 -11.17
N PHE A 129 -7.51 -19.97 -11.03
CA PHE A 129 -6.83 -19.87 -9.75
C PHE A 129 -6.11 -18.53 -9.69
N ASP A 130 -6.60 -17.62 -8.87
CA ASP A 130 -6.01 -16.29 -8.72
C ASP A 130 -5.60 -16.09 -7.27
N ALA A 131 -4.39 -15.56 -7.06
CA ALA A 131 -4.02 -15.04 -5.75
C ALA A 131 -4.87 -13.80 -5.46
N MET A 132 -5.27 -13.61 -4.20
CA MET A 132 -6.10 -12.47 -3.80
C MET A 132 -5.54 -11.79 -2.56
N CYS A 133 -5.81 -10.50 -2.42
CA CYS A 133 -5.60 -9.81 -1.15
C CYS A 133 -6.55 -10.40 -0.09
N PRO A 134 -6.06 -10.91 1.05
CA PRO A 134 -6.91 -11.53 2.06
C PRO A 134 -7.83 -10.53 2.77
N PHE A 135 -7.49 -9.23 2.75
CA PHE A 135 -8.21 -8.19 3.48
C PHE A 135 -9.46 -7.69 2.75
N CYS A 136 -9.46 -7.74 1.41
CA CYS A 136 -10.55 -7.19 0.60
C CYS A 136 -10.98 -8.09 -0.57
N ALA A 137 -10.42 -9.29 -0.68
CA ALA A 137 -10.68 -10.27 -1.73
C ALA A 137 -10.47 -9.76 -3.16
N THR A 138 -9.74 -8.66 -3.34
CA THR A 138 -9.36 -8.16 -4.67
C THR A 138 -8.31 -9.11 -5.27
N PRO A 139 -8.53 -9.63 -6.50
CA PRO A 139 -7.52 -10.42 -7.21
C PRO A 139 -6.22 -9.64 -7.37
N LEU A 140 -5.10 -10.30 -7.17
CA LEU A 140 -3.80 -9.69 -7.33
C LEU A 140 -3.47 -9.53 -8.81
N SER A 141 -2.94 -8.36 -9.15
CA SER A 141 -2.62 -8.00 -10.54
C SER A 141 -1.11 -7.88 -10.74
N GLY A 142 -0.65 -8.32 -11.92
CA GLY A 142 0.76 -8.33 -12.30
C GLY A 142 1.58 -9.34 -11.50
N TYR A 143 2.88 -9.42 -11.80
CA TYR A 143 3.82 -10.27 -11.08
C TYR A 143 4.78 -9.39 -10.26
N PRO A 144 4.94 -9.60 -8.94
CA PRO A 144 4.44 -10.74 -8.14
C PRO A 144 3.09 -10.48 -7.41
N GLY A 145 2.29 -9.48 -7.82
CA GLY A 145 1.03 -9.14 -7.14
C GLY A 145 1.19 -8.28 -5.88
N TYR A 146 2.41 -7.85 -5.58
CA TYR A 146 2.73 -6.93 -4.48
C TYR A 146 3.96 -6.07 -4.81
N ALA A 147 4.17 -5.00 -4.04
CA ALA A 147 5.34 -4.13 -4.15
C ALA A 147 5.91 -3.80 -2.76
N LYS A 148 7.23 -3.57 -2.68
CA LYS A 148 7.87 -3.00 -1.48
C LYS A 148 7.59 -1.51 -1.42
N LEU A 149 7.22 -0.99 -0.26
CA LEU A 149 6.98 0.44 -0.06
C LEU A 149 8.28 1.19 0.15
N ILE A 150 8.38 2.36 -0.48
CA ILE A 150 9.50 3.29 -0.37
C ILE A 150 8.92 4.63 0.08
N PHE A 151 8.90 4.82 1.40
CA PHE A 151 8.62 6.11 2.01
C PHE A 151 9.84 7.01 1.86
N GLN A 152 9.60 8.31 1.95
CA GLN A 152 10.65 9.31 1.93
C GLN A 152 10.91 9.68 3.37
N ASP A 153 12.13 9.38 3.81
CA ASP A 153 12.60 9.71 5.15
C ASP A 153 12.73 11.23 5.26
N ASN A 154 12.66 11.77 6.48
CA ASN A 154 13.00 13.18 6.69
C ASN A 154 14.47 13.36 6.26
N VAL A 155 14.69 14.17 5.23
CA VAL A 155 16.01 14.71 4.93
C VAL A 155 16.21 15.81 5.98
N ASP A 156 16.91 15.47 7.05
CA ASP A 156 17.54 16.47 7.92
C ASP A 156 18.77 17.06 7.21
#